data_AF-A0A9P4YN34-F1
#
_entry.id   AF-A0A9P4YN34-F1
#
_cell.length_a   1.000
_cell.length_b   1.000
_cell.length_c   1.000
_cell.angle_alpha   90.00
_cell.angle_beta   90.00
_cell.angle_gamma   90.00
#
_symmetry.space_group_name_H-M   'P 1'
#
loop_
_entity.id
_entity.type
_entity.pdbx_description
1 polymer ?
#
loop_
_entity_poly.entity_id
_entity_poly.type
_entity_poly.pdbx_seq_one_letter_code
_entity_poly.pdbx_strand_id
1 'polypeptide(L)'
;MAAILFLLKAREGALEPGVASTVSSLHDDDPCRDPLSVFILPRSSWDEVVATAHLLCTSFNPRPVKIVCVEAGIDVVCDRTKPPHGADPEAGDVEETASTGLPTPPVPPPSDFISYLSKNPDAQVRELIKPYLEYELELRRAFSQGGTGIDGLANLVQVFDGREDQFLPRASGRNGSDKDKFLMRLPRDKQAKVIMDDFTQYERNFSAFTHSCLAGLDWSNIVAAGSSALSPLLAYAGDYPDSLEEPAVEDPLETYYQYTACSSDIDLFIYGLDEEAAMKKIVEIEATVRENQRLPPGSGITLRTQNALTFIGPRWPYRHVQIVLRLYKSISEVLTGFDVDCACVAFDGRKVYTNPRGVAAIQTQTNLIDLTRRSPSYENRLYKYRMRGFDAYWGRLDRSRIDESSDTYQEGWSSKGLSRLLFFERLLYTHQGSYAHFNRLRHRFKNTDDVAESGNAKGHAESDESGYTAIKLPYGQRYTATTVRKYVSERSREQHVFGTIVDVIEGKADLNKKTAEHLQCRLKFIKDDPGRQMIGSFYPLTEDGWTNDAYVK
;
A
#
# COMPACT_ATOMS: atom_id res chain seq x y z
N MET A 1 -23.08 -26.33 6.06
CA MET A 1 -24.52 -26.41 5.67
C MET A 1 -25.32 -27.45 6.47
N ALA A 2 -24.86 -28.71 6.62
CA ALA A 2 -25.60 -29.72 7.40
C ALA A 2 -25.73 -29.44 8.92
N ALA A 3 -24.78 -28.70 9.52
CA ALA A 3 -24.76 -28.45 10.97
C ALA A 3 -25.78 -27.39 11.47
N ILE A 4 -26.24 -26.47 10.61
CA ILE A 4 -27.21 -25.42 11.00
C ILE A 4 -28.65 -25.91 10.86
N LEU A 5 -28.91 -26.83 9.91
CA LEU A 5 -30.22 -27.50 9.78
C LEU A 5 -30.54 -28.42 10.98
N PHE A 6 -29.53 -28.91 11.70
CA PHE A 6 -29.73 -29.72 12.90
C PHE A 6 -30.15 -28.89 14.12
N LEU A 7 -29.75 -27.61 14.19
CA LEU A 7 -30.05 -26.71 15.31
C LEU A 7 -31.46 -26.10 15.23
N LEU A 8 -32.05 -25.98 14.05
CA LEU A 8 -33.44 -25.52 13.88
C LEU A 8 -34.48 -26.63 14.14
N LYS A 9 -34.07 -27.91 14.08
CA LYS A 9 -34.97 -29.05 14.33
C LYS A 9 -35.18 -29.39 15.81
N ALA A 10 -34.43 -28.74 16.71
CA ALA A 10 -34.38 -29.12 18.12
C ALA A 10 -35.04 -28.12 19.08
N ARG A 11 -35.56 -26.96 18.59
CA ARG A 11 -36.03 -25.90 19.51
C ARG A 11 -37.54 -25.70 19.60
N GLU A 12 -38.36 -26.19 18.68
CA GLU A 12 -39.82 -26.12 18.83
C GLU A 12 -40.45 -27.44 18.39
N GLY A 13 -41.09 -28.11 19.35
CA GLY A 13 -41.79 -29.35 19.12
C GLY A 13 -43.04 -29.12 18.27
N ALA A 14 -43.30 -30.08 17.40
CA ALA A 14 -44.43 -30.21 16.47
C ALA A 14 -44.29 -29.46 15.14
N LEU A 15 -43.93 -30.20 14.08
CA LEU A 15 -44.55 -30.15 12.74
C LEU A 15 -43.99 -31.31 11.89
N GLU A 16 -44.88 -31.97 11.14
CA GLU A 16 -44.58 -33.19 10.38
C GLU A 16 -43.56 -32.99 9.24
N PRO A 17 -42.82 -34.05 8.84
CA PRO A 17 -41.74 -33.95 7.86
C PRO A 17 -42.30 -33.85 6.42
N GLY A 18 -42.55 -32.63 5.96
CA GLY A 18 -42.99 -32.36 4.59
C GLY A 18 -42.20 -31.24 3.91
N VAL A 19 -41.22 -31.62 3.08
CA VAL A 19 -40.70 -30.89 1.91
C VAL A 19 -40.23 -29.43 2.10
N ALA A 20 -39.00 -29.25 2.61
CA ALA A 20 -38.18 -28.10 2.21
C ALA A 20 -37.39 -28.49 0.95
N SER A 21 -37.91 -28.14 -0.23
CA SER A 21 -37.18 -28.37 -1.48
C SER A 21 -36.10 -27.31 -1.65
N THR A 22 -34.84 -27.71 -1.52
CA THR A 22 -33.68 -26.92 -1.92
C THR A 22 -33.79 -26.66 -3.43
N VAL A 23 -34.13 -25.45 -3.85
CA VAL A 23 -33.95 -25.06 -5.26
C VAL A 23 -32.48 -24.72 -5.45
N SER A 24 -31.88 -25.41 -6.43
CA SER A 24 -30.52 -25.26 -6.91
C SER A 24 -30.08 -23.80 -7.00
N SER A 25 -28.79 -23.54 -6.79
CA SER A 25 -28.14 -22.36 -7.37
C SER A 25 -28.63 -22.24 -8.81
N LEU A 26 -29.34 -21.15 -9.14
CA LEU A 26 -29.46 -20.74 -10.53
C LEU A 26 -28.02 -20.47 -10.96
N HIS A 27 -27.40 -21.45 -11.62
CA HIS A 27 -26.23 -21.20 -12.43
C HIS A 27 -26.72 -20.34 -13.59
N ASP A 28 -26.73 -19.03 -13.37
CA ASP A 28 -26.37 -18.12 -14.45
C ASP A 28 -24.95 -18.56 -14.85
N ASP A 29 -24.75 -18.94 -16.11
CA ASP A 29 -23.42 -19.26 -16.69
C ASP A 29 -22.46 -18.05 -16.72
N ASP A 30 -22.78 -16.98 -15.97
CA ASP A 30 -21.97 -15.79 -15.78
C ASP A 30 -21.25 -15.85 -14.42
N PRO A 31 -19.96 -16.25 -14.38
CA PRO A 31 -19.15 -16.23 -13.16
C PRO A 31 -18.93 -14.81 -12.58
N CYS A 32 -19.43 -13.75 -13.25
CA CYS A 32 -19.24 -12.35 -12.85
C CYS A 32 -20.34 -11.79 -11.92
N ARG A 33 -21.42 -12.53 -11.63
CA ARG A 33 -22.45 -12.13 -10.65
C ARG A 33 -22.15 -12.69 -9.27
N ASP A 34 -22.33 -11.88 -8.23
CA ASP A 34 -22.31 -12.37 -6.86
C ASP A 34 -23.43 -13.42 -6.69
N PRO A 35 -23.14 -14.63 -6.18
CA PRO A 35 -24.14 -15.68 -6.07
C PRO A 35 -25.22 -15.28 -5.06
N LEU A 36 -26.39 -14.90 -5.57
CA LEU A 36 -27.60 -14.66 -4.78
C LEU A 36 -28.12 -15.99 -4.25
N SER A 37 -28.20 -16.10 -2.92
CA SER A 37 -28.87 -17.24 -2.29
C SER A 37 -30.37 -16.95 -2.27
N VAL A 38 -31.15 -17.74 -3.00
CA VAL A 38 -32.61 -17.60 -3.07
C VAL A 38 -33.27 -18.63 -2.17
N PHE A 39 -34.07 -18.19 -1.21
CA PHE A 39 -34.85 -19.07 -0.33
C PHE A 39 -36.35 -18.93 -0.65
N ILE A 40 -37.01 -20.06 -0.88
CA ILE A 40 -38.45 -20.14 -1.13
C ILE A 40 -39.12 -20.79 0.08
N LEU A 41 -40.00 -20.08 0.75
CA LEU A 41 -40.74 -20.56 1.92
C LEU A 41 -42.22 -20.81 1.56
N PRO A 42 -42.76 -22.01 1.81
CA PRO A 42 -44.19 -22.26 1.69
C PRO A 42 -44.94 -21.82 2.97
N ARG A 43 -46.06 -21.09 2.79
CA ARG A 43 -47.00 -20.62 3.83
C ARG A 43 -46.34 -20.15 5.13
N SER A 44 -45.92 -18.88 5.13
CA SER A 44 -45.40 -18.21 6.33
C SER A 44 -46.08 -16.85 6.48
N SER A 45 -46.31 -16.44 7.72
CA SER A 45 -46.75 -15.06 8.02
C SER A 45 -45.63 -14.06 7.72
N TRP A 46 -45.96 -12.78 7.50
CA TRP A 46 -44.94 -11.75 7.23
C TRP A 46 -43.93 -11.70 8.38
N ASP A 47 -44.37 -11.76 9.64
CA ASP A 47 -43.45 -11.73 10.80
C ASP A 47 -42.42 -12.87 10.79
N GLU A 48 -42.80 -14.08 10.35
CA GLU A 48 -41.87 -15.21 10.20
C GLU A 48 -40.87 -15.00 9.04
N VAL A 49 -41.31 -14.38 7.95
CA VAL A 49 -40.43 -14.02 6.82
C VAL A 49 -39.42 -12.96 7.26
N VAL A 50 -39.82 -11.93 8.02
CA VAL A 50 -38.90 -10.92 8.59
C VAL A 50 -37.90 -11.58 9.53
N ALA A 51 -38.36 -12.42 10.46
CA ALA A 51 -37.51 -13.06 11.45
C ALA A 51 -36.48 -13.98 10.79
N THR A 52 -36.90 -14.73 9.76
CA THR A 52 -36.00 -15.59 8.98
C THR A 52 -35.00 -14.76 8.17
N ALA A 53 -35.44 -13.64 7.57
CA ALA A 53 -34.57 -12.72 6.85
C ALA A 53 -33.50 -12.13 7.78
N HIS A 54 -33.89 -11.65 8.96
CA HIS A 54 -32.98 -11.13 9.97
C HIS A 54 -31.96 -12.19 10.39
N LEU A 55 -32.40 -13.41 10.70
CA LEU A 55 -31.51 -14.48 11.16
C LEU A 55 -30.50 -14.90 10.08
N LEU A 56 -30.93 -14.98 8.82
CA LEU A 56 -30.07 -15.29 7.68
C LEU A 56 -29.08 -14.16 7.43
N CYS A 57 -29.54 -12.90 7.48
CA CYS A 57 -28.69 -11.73 7.34
C CYS A 57 -27.66 -11.60 8.47
N THR A 58 -27.96 -12.00 9.71
CA THR A 58 -26.99 -11.98 10.81
C THR A 58 -26.00 -13.14 10.74
N SER A 59 -26.43 -14.30 10.22
CA SER A 59 -25.63 -15.54 10.22
C SER A 59 -24.75 -15.74 8.98
N PHE A 60 -25.06 -15.10 7.85
CA PHE A 60 -24.25 -15.15 6.63
C PHE A 60 -23.33 -13.92 6.49
N ASN A 61 -22.06 -14.16 6.19
CA ASN A 61 -21.06 -13.17 5.77
C ASN A 61 -21.48 -12.55 4.40
N PRO A 62 -21.05 -11.34 4.01
CA PRO A 62 -21.88 -10.22 3.52
C PRO A 62 -22.48 -10.42 2.11
N ARG A 63 -23.19 -11.52 1.87
CA ARG A 63 -23.82 -11.81 0.58
C ARG A 63 -25.29 -11.35 0.61
N PRO A 64 -25.78 -10.70 -0.45
CA PRO A 64 -27.21 -10.37 -0.55
C PRO A 64 -28.04 -11.65 -0.61
N VAL A 65 -29.10 -11.70 0.19
CA VAL A 65 -30.04 -12.82 0.27
C VAL A 65 -31.38 -12.36 -0.28
N LYS A 66 -31.96 -13.15 -1.20
CA LYS A 66 -33.30 -12.92 -1.73
C LYS A 66 -34.25 -13.96 -1.17
N ILE A 67 -35.33 -13.52 -0.53
CA ILE A 67 -36.36 -14.39 0.02
C ILE A 67 -37.65 -14.13 -0.74
N VAL A 68 -38.21 -15.20 -1.32
CA VAL A 68 -39.43 -15.12 -2.12
C VAL A 68 -40.50 -16.01 -1.48
N CYS A 69 -41.62 -15.41 -1.07
CA CYS A 69 -42.79 -16.16 -0.61
C CYS A 69 -43.86 -16.17 -1.71
N VAL A 70 -44.05 -17.34 -2.32
CA VAL A 70 -44.82 -17.50 -3.57
C VAL A 70 -46.32 -17.28 -3.39
N GLU A 71 -46.91 -17.68 -2.25
CA GLU A 71 -48.36 -17.52 -2.00
C GLU A 71 -48.74 -16.14 -1.44
N ALA A 72 -47.81 -15.42 -0.80
CA ALA A 72 -48.07 -14.09 -0.23
C ALA A 72 -47.71 -12.93 -1.17
N GLY A 73 -47.04 -13.21 -2.31
CA GLY A 73 -46.58 -12.19 -3.26
C GLY A 73 -45.47 -11.29 -2.71
N ILE A 74 -44.72 -11.76 -1.70
CA ILE A 74 -43.70 -10.99 -0.98
C ILE A 74 -42.32 -11.32 -1.57
N ASP A 75 -41.61 -10.28 -2.03
CA ASP A 75 -40.23 -10.33 -2.50
C ASP A 75 -39.36 -9.40 -1.62
N VAL A 76 -38.47 -9.99 -0.80
CA VAL A 76 -37.58 -9.25 0.10
C VAL A 76 -36.13 -9.53 -0.28
N VAL A 77 -35.43 -8.46 -0.66
CA VAL A 77 -33.97 -8.48 -0.88
C VAL A 77 -33.34 -7.82 0.33
N CYS A 78 -32.65 -8.60 1.15
CA CYS A 78 -31.89 -8.05 2.27
C CYS A 78 -30.43 -7.89 1.87
N ASP A 79 -29.99 -6.63 1.91
CA ASP A 79 -28.61 -6.20 1.74
C ASP A 79 -28.21 -5.45 3.02
N ARG A 80 -27.10 -5.84 3.64
CA ARG A 80 -26.60 -5.18 4.87
C ARG A 80 -26.20 -3.71 4.64
N THR A 81 -26.24 -3.20 3.40
CA THR A 81 -25.88 -1.82 3.05
C THR A 81 -27.04 -0.81 3.02
N LYS A 82 -28.30 -1.22 3.29
CA LYS A 82 -29.44 -0.28 3.40
C LYS A 82 -30.39 -0.63 4.57
N PRO A 83 -30.86 0.35 5.36
CA PRO A 83 -31.85 0.09 6.40
C PRO A 83 -33.25 -0.12 5.79
N PRO A 84 -34.11 -0.98 6.38
CA PRO A 84 -35.49 -1.16 5.93
C PRO A 84 -36.33 0.08 6.29
N HIS A 85 -37.15 0.53 5.34
CA HIS A 85 -38.07 1.65 5.55
C HIS A 85 -39.23 1.26 6.48
N GLY A 86 -39.44 2.08 7.52
CA GLY A 86 -40.75 2.32 8.14
C GLY A 86 -40.97 1.71 9.52
N ALA A 87 -40.73 2.50 10.57
CA ALA A 87 -41.63 2.73 11.71
C ALA A 87 -40.86 3.43 12.85
N ASP A 88 -41.38 4.58 13.29
CA ASP A 88 -41.10 5.29 14.56
C ASP A 88 -42.39 5.19 15.42
N PRO A 89 -42.42 5.47 16.76
CA PRO A 89 -41.44 6.26 17.52
C PRO A 89 -41.13 5.77 18.98
N GLU A 90 -40.25 6.56 19.64
CA GLU A 90 -40.04 6.72 21.10
C GLU A 90 -39.15 5.71 21.86
N ALA A 91 -37.84 6.03 21.90
CA ALA A 91 -37.04 5.96 23.13
C ALA A 91 -35.94 7.03 23.04
N GLY A 92 -35.78 7.82 24.11
CA GLY A 92 -34.91 9.00 24.11
C GLY A 92 -33.44 8.64 23.92
N ASP A 93 -32.90 9.04 22.78
CA ASP A 93 -31.46 9.11 22.55
C ASP A 93 -30.95 10.48 23.00
N VAL A 94 -29.93 10.43 23.87
CA VAL A 94 -29.06 11.57 24.11
C VAL A 94 -28.34 11.82 22.78
N GLU A 95 -28.74 12.90 22.10
CA GLU A 95 -28.08 13.44 20.92
C GLU A 95 -26.63 13.81 21.30
N GLU A 96 -25.71 12.85 21.15
CA GLU A 96 -24.30 13.19 21.01
C GLU A 96 -24.17 13.76 19.60
N THR A 97 -24.26 15.07 19.51
CA THR A 97 -24.09 15.84 18.28
C THR A 97 -22.73 15.51 17.66
N ALA A 98 -22.70 14.57 16.72
CA ALA A 98 -21.53 14.31 15.89
C ALA A 98 -21.28 15.58 15.06
N SER A 99 -20.28 16.36 15.47
CA SER A 99 -19.87 17.55 14.73
C SER A 99 -19.47 17.09 13.32
N THR A 100 -20.22 17.53 12.31
CA THR A 100 -19.94 17.38 10.88
C THR A 100 -18.81 18.31 10.41
N GLY A 101 -17.88 18.65 11.31
CA GLY A 101 -16.79 19.58 11.07
C GLY A 101 -15.70 18.93 10.23
N LEU A 102 -15.39 19.52 9.07
CA LEU A 102 -14.15 19.24 8.36
C LEU A 102 -12.95 19.41 9.33
N PRO A 103 -11.92 18.55 9.27
CA PRO A 103 -10.73 18.68 10.09
C PRO A 103 -10.14 20.09 9.96
N THR A 104 -9.81 20.72 11.09
CA THR A 104 -9.26 22.08 11.11
C THR A 104 -7.73 22.01 11.04
N PRO A 105 -7.08 22.68 10.08
CA PRO A 105 -5.62 22.63 9.97
C PRO A 105 -4.94 23.32 11.17
N PRO A 106 -3.73 22.87 11.56
CA PRO A 106 -2.95 23.52 12.60
C PRO A 106 -2.48 24.91 12.17
N VAL A 107 -1.99 25.69 13.13
CA VAL A 107 -1.36 27.00 12.90
C VAL A 107 0.13 26.91 13.30
N PRO A 108 1.08 27.21 12.39
CA PRO A 108 0.87 27.59 10.99
C PRO A 108 0.32 26.44 10.12
N PRO A 109 -0.25 26.74 8.94
CA PRO A 109 -0.82 25.71 8.08
C PRO A 109 0.26 24.76 7.52
N PRO A 110 -0.11 23.54 7.10
CA PRO A 110 0.83 22.57 6.51
C PRO A 110 1.71 23.16 5.40
N SER A 111 1.15 24.00 4.53
CA SER A 111 1.88 24.67 3.45
C SER A 111 3.06 25.54 3.91
N ASP A 112 3.08 25.95 5.17
CA ASP A 112 4.13 26.78 5.78
C ASP A 112 5.08 25.98 6.68
N PHE A 113 4.95 24.65 6.71
CA PHE A 113 5.69 23.82 7.65
C PHE A 113 7.22 23.89 7.47
N ILE A 114 7.73 24.01 6.24
CA ILE A 114 9.17 24.20 5.97
C ILE A 114 9.67 25.49 6.66
N SER A 115 8.97 26.60 6.47
CA SER A 115 9.31 27.88 7.09
C SER A 115 9.12 27.85 8.60
N TYR A 116 8.11 27.14 9.10
CA TYR A 116 7.91 26.93 10.53
C TYR A 116 9.10 26.20 11.17
N LEU A 117 9.62 25.15 10.53
CA LEU A 117 10.81 24.45 11.00
C LEU A 117 12.05 25.35 10.97
N SER A 118 12.24 26.14 9.91
CA SER A 118 13.36 27.08 9.76
C SER A 118 13.39 28.16 10.85
N LYS A 119 12.21 28.68 11.23
CA LYS A 119 12.06 29.66 12.33
C LYS A 119 12.30 29.08 13.72
N ASN A 120 12.32 27.76 13.87
CA ASN A 120 12.48 27.06 15.15
C ASN A 120 13.66 26.08 15.11
N PRO A 121 14.91 26.54 14.89
CA PRO A 121 16.06 25.67 14.63
C PRO A 121 16.46 24.81 15.83
N ASP A 122 16.30 25.32 17.05
CA ASP A 122 16.71 24.65 18.29
C ASP A 122 15.68 23.64 18.82
N ALA A 123 14.41 23.79 18.43
CA ALA A 123 13.34 22.90 18.85
C ALA A 123 13.46 21.51 18.21
N GLN A 124 13.00 20.48 18.91
CA GLN A 124 12.94 19.13 18.35
C GLN A 124 11.83 19.03 17.30
N VAL A 125 12.16 18.62 16.08
CA VAL A 125 11.18 18.42 14.98
C VAL A 125 10.03 17.51 15.41
N ARG A 126 10.32 16.47 16.20
CA ARG A 126 9.34 15.53 16.76
C ARG A 126 8.28 16.19 17.65
N GLU A 127 8.59 17.33 18.26
CA GLU A 127 7.62 18.10 19.05
C GLU A 127 6.83 19.04 18.15
N LEU A 128 7.50 19.71 17.21
CA LEU A 128 6.88 20.66 16.28
C LEU A 128 5.85 20.01 15.34
N ILE A 129 6.03 18.73 15.01
CA ILE A 129 5.15 18.02 14.08
C ILE A 129 3.84 17.50 14.72
N LYS A 130 3.75 17.39 16.05
CA LYS A 130 2.59 16.74 16.73
C LYS A 130 1.22 17.25 16.26
N PRO A 131 0.96 18.58 16.18
CA PRO A 131 -0.35 19.08 15.72
C PRO A 131 -0.68 18.68 14.29
N TYR A 132 0.33 18.50 13.43
CA TYR A 132 0.15 18.09 12.05
C TYR A 132 -0.13 16.59 11.93
N LEU A 133 0.45 15.77 12.80
CA LEU A 133 0.15 14.34 12.87
C LEU A 133 -1.30 14.11 13.35
N GLU A 134 -1.76 14.90 14.32
CA GLU A 134 -3.15 14.89 14.80
C GLU A 134 -4.12 15.29 13.67
N TYR A 135 -3.83 16.39 12.98
CA TYR A 135 -4.61 16.82 11.82
C TYR A 135 -4.66 15.76 10.70
N GLU A 136 -3.52 15.13 10.37
CA GLU A 136 -3.48 14.05 9.38
C GLU A 136 -4.31 12.83 9.82
N LEU A 137 -4.33 12.51 11.12
CA LEU A 137 -5.17 11.43 11.66
C LEU A 137 -6.67 11.75 11.52
N GLU A 138 -7.07 13.01 11.74
CA GLU A 138 -8.44 13.46 11.49
C GLU A 138 -8.80 13.40 10.00
N LEU A 139 -7.89 13.84 9.12
CA LEU A 139 -8.07 13.72 7.67
C LEU A 139 -8.22 12.26 7.23
N ARG A 140 -7.45 11.33 7.80
CA ARG A 140 -7.62 9.89 7.56
C ARG A 140 -9.03 9.42 7.87
N ARG A 141 -9.56 9.81 9.03
CA ARG A 141 -10.94 9.48 9.42
C ARG A 141 -11.95 10.12 8.47
N ALA A 142 -11.74 11.37 8.08
CA ALA A 142 -12.65 12.07 7.17
C ALA A 142 -12.66 11.46 5.75
N PHE A 143 -11.50 11.10 5.20
CA PHE A 143 -11.41 10.33 3.95
C PHE A 143 -12.06 8.94 4.10
N SER A 144 -11.96 8.32 5.27
CA SER A 144 -12.64 7.06 5.59
C SER A 144 -14.16 7.12 5.55
N GLN A 145 -14.72 8.33 5.64
CA GLN A 145 -16.16 8.60 5.60
C GLN A 145 -16.59 9.18 4.24
N GLY A 146 -15.75 9.04 3.20
CA GLY A 146 -16.02 9.47 1.83
C GLY A 146 -15.30 10.74 1.39
N GLY A 147 -14.72 11.50 2.33
CA GLY A 147 -13.85 12.65 2.04
C GLY A 147 -14.56 13.87 1.43
N THR A 148 -15.88 13.96 1.56
CA THR A 148 -16.68 15.07 1.00
C THR A 148 -16.25 16.41 1.60
N GLY A 149 -15.95 17.39 0.74
CA GLY A 149 -15.60 18.76 1.16
C GLY A 149 -14.15 18.96 1.61
N ILE A 150 -13.32 17.90 1.61
CA ILE A 150 -11.89 18.01 1.91
C ILE A 150 -11.17 18.59 0.68
N ASP A 151 -10.36 19.64 0.89
CA ASP A 151 -9.50 20.20 -0.15
C ASP A 151 -8.54 19.13 -0.70
N GLY A 152 -8.40 19.04 -2.01
CA GLY A 152 -7.53 18.07 -2.66
C GLY A 152 -6.04 18.20 -2.30
N LEU A 153 -5.63 19.37 -1.81
CA LEU A 153 -4.29 19.70 -1.35
C LEU A 153 -4.20 19.84 0.19
N ALA A 154 -5.23 19.44 0.94
CA ALA A 154 -5.19 19.44 2.39
C ALA A 154 -3.97 18.68 2.92
N ASN A 155 -3.31 19.20 3.96
CA ASN A 155 -2.09 18.63 4.55
C ASN A 155 -0.89 18.49 3.61
N LEU A 156 -0.89 19.15 2.44
CA LEU A 156 0.24 19.11 1.52
C LEU A 156 1.18 20.30 1.69
N VAL A 157 2.45 20.03 1.39
CA VAL A 157 3.54 21.01 1.28
C VAL A 157 4.13 20.87 -0.11
N GLN A 158 4.13 21.94 -0.90
CA GLN A 158 4.83 21.97 -2.18
C GLN A 158 6.33 22.12 -1.89
N VAL A 159 7.15 21.22 -2.43
CA VAL A 159 8.59 21.17 -2.13
C VAL A 159 9.34 22.31 -2.81
N PHE A 160 9.05 22.52 -4.10
CA PHE A 160 9.63 23.59 -4.91
C PHE A 160 8.61 24.74 -5.04
N ASP A 161 8.66 25.70 -4.11
CA ASP A 161 7.73 26.82 -3.95
C ASP A 161 8.42 28.10 -3.42
N GLY A 162 9.70 28.30 -3.77
CA GLY A 162 10.51 29.45 -3.38
C GLY A 162 11.04 29.41 -1.93
N ARG A 163 11.05 28.23 -1.32
CA ARG A 163 11.49 27.96 0.06
C ARG A 163 12.45 26.78 0.15
N GLU A 164 13.03 26.39 -0.98
CA GLU A 164 13.95 25.24 -1.11
C GLU A 164 15.20 25.44 -0.25
N ASP A 165 15.66 26.69 -0.14
CA ASP A 165 16.79 27.14 0.68
C ASP A 165 16.59 26.89 2.19
N GLN A 166 15.33 26.83 2.63
CA GLN A 166 14.94 26.52 4.01
C GLN A 166 14.81 25.02 4.26
N PHE A 167 14.87 24.17 3.22
CA PHE A 167 14.77 22.72 3.33
C PHE A 167 16.12 22.10 3.75
N LEU A 168 16.62 22.50 4.92
CA LEU A 168 17.95 22.14 5.39
C LEU A 168 17.94 20.88 6.28
N PRO A 169 19.04 20.09 6.28
CA PRO A 169 19.19 18.96 7.19
C PRO A 169 19.11 19.40 8.67
N ARG A 170 18.40 18.64 9.49
CA ARG A 170 18.22 18.84 10.94
C ARG A 170 18.69 17.62 11.70
N ALA A 171 19.47 17.82 12.77
CA ALA A 171 20.03 16.70 13.53
C ALA A 171 19.78 16.78 15.04
N SER A 172 18.98 17.75 15.49
CA SER A 172 18.69 17.98 16.91
C SER A 172 18.11 16.71 17.54
N GLY A 173 18.64 16.33 18.71
CA GLY A 173 18.20 15.16 19.48
C GLY A 173 18.80 13.80 19.08
N ARG A 174 19.52 13.68 17.95
CA ARG A 174 20.08 12.39 17.49
C ARG A 174 21.25 11.84 18.33
N ASN A 175 22.00 12.74 18.96
CA ASN A 175 23.11 12.43 19.85
C ASN A 175 22.85 12.85 21.31
N GLY A 176 21.61 13.23 21.64
CA GLY A 176 21.21 13.61 23.00
C GLY A 176 20.71 12.42 23.82
N SER A 177 19.83 12.69 24.80
CA SER A 177 19.15 11.69 25.63
C SER A 177 18.46 10.59 24.83
N ASP A 178 18.00 10.92 23.64
CA ASP A 178 17.17 10.06 22.80
C ASP A 178 17.99 9.14 21.88
N LYS A 179 19.33 9.17 21.96
CA LYS A 179 20.22 8.37 21.11
C LYS A 179 19.82 6.89 21.05
N ASP A 180 19.43 6.33 22.19
CA ASP A 180 19.10 4.91 22.32
C ASP A 180 17.69 4.58 21.80
N LYS A 181 16.90 5.58 21.41
CA LYS A 181 15.57 5.43 20.81
C LYS A 181 15.59 5.25 19.29
N PHE A 182 16.75 5.44 18.65
CA PHE A 182 16.93 5.24 17.22
C PHE A 182 17.27 3.79 16.90
N LEU A 183 16.69 3.25 15.84
CA LEU A 183 16.96 1.94 15.25
C LEU A 183 17.63 2.13 13.88
N MET A 184 18.55 1.21 13.56
CA MET A 184 19.30 1.21 12.32
C MET A 184 19.92 2.58 12.05
N ARG A 185 20.74 3.10 12.96
CA ARG A 185 21.28 4.47 12.86
C ARG A 185 22.16 4.63 11.61
N LEU A 186 22.11 5.81 10.96
CA LEU A 186 23.04 6.12 9.86
C LEU A 186 24.46 6.36 10.42
N PRO A 187 25.51 6.06 9.63
CA PRO A 187 26.87 6.50 9.94
C PRO A 187 26.92 8.03 10.09
N ARG A 188 27.84 8.54 10.91
CA ARG A 188 27.90 9.96 11.27
C ARG A 188 28.59 10.80 10.20
N ASP A 189 27.96 10.93 9.04
CA ASP A 189 28.25 12.02 8.10
C ASP A 189 26.91 12.60 7.69
N LYS A 190 26.60 13.80 8.21
CA LYS A 190 25.39 14.51 7.81
C LYS A 190 25.60 14.96 6.37
N GLN A 191 24.68 14.63 5.49
CA GLN A 191 24.68 15.24 4.17
C GLN A 191 24.46 16.74 4.32
N ALA A 192 25.24 17.54 3.58
CA ALA A 192 25.07 19.00 3.54
C ALA A 192 23.72 19.41 2.92
N LYS A 193 23.10 18.51 2.15
CA LYS A 193 21.82 18.68 1.48
C LYS A 193 20.97 17.42 1.65
N VAL A 194 19.66 17.57 1.73
CA VAL A 194 18.71 16.44 1.81
C VAL A 194 17.83 16.30 0.57
N ILE A 195 17.68 17.37 -0.22
CA ILE A 195 16.95 17.39 -1.48
C ILE A 195 17.78 18.04 -2.60
N MET A 196 17.34 17.88 -3.85
CA MET A 196 17.84 18.64 -5.02
C MET A 196 17.58 20.14 -4.86
N ASP A 197 18.40 20.97 -5.52
CA ASP A 197 18.35 22.43 -5.32
C ASP A 197 17.12 23.08 -5.96
N ASP A 198 16.63 22.52 -7.07
CA ASP A 198 15.52 23.09 -7.83
C ASP A 198 14.70 22.01 -8.58
N PHE A 199 13.54 22.43 -9.10
CA PHE A 199 12.64 21.57 -9.82
C PHE A 199 13.21 21.03 -11.14
N THR A 200 14.11 21.78 -11.81
CA THR A 200 14.73 21.35 -13.07
C THR A 200 15.63 20.14 -12.83
N GLN A 201 16.40 20.15 -11.74
CA GLN A 201 17.20 19.00 -11.32
C GLN A 201 16.32 17.81 -10.94
N TYR A 202 15.22 18.05 -10.22
CA TYR A 202 14.24 17.00 -9.92
C TYR A 202 13.69 16.35 -11.19
N GLU A 203 13.25 17.14 -12.17
CA GLU A 203 12.68 16.66 -13.42
C GLU A 203 13.70 15.85 -14.24
N ARG A 204 14.95 16.32 -14.32
CA ARG A 204 16.06 15.58 -14.93
C ARG A 204 16.28 14.23 -14.24
N ASN A 205 16.30 14.21 -12.91
CA ASN A 205 16.46 13.00 -12.12
C ASN A 205 15.28 12.04 -12.27
N PHE A 206 14.06 12.56 -12.31
CA PHE A 206 12.86 11.74 -12.49
C PHE A 206 12.85 11.10 -13.87
N SER A 207 13.27 11.84 -14.90
CA SER A 207 13.43 11.33 -16.27
C SER A 207 14.48 10.22 -16.33
N ALA A 208 15.66 10.42 -15.71
CA ALA A 208 16.70 9.38 -15.62
C ALA A 208 16.25 8.16 -14.81
N PHE A 209 15.59 8.36 -13.67
CA PHE A 209 15.06 7.27 -12.84
C PHE A 209 14.08 6.38 -13.61
N THR A 210 13.22 7.00 -14.43
CA THR A 210 12.18 6.31 -15.22
C THR A 210 12.65 5.85 -16.59
N HIS A 211 13.90 6.13 -17.00
CA HIS A 211 14.35 5.98 -18.38
C HIS A 211 13.42 6.66 -19.38
N SER A 212 12.88 7.82 -18.99
CA SER A 212 11.93 8.64 -19.74
C SER A 212 10.69 7.89 -20.24
N CYS A 213 10.32 6.75 -19.62
CA CYS A 213 9.18 5.96 -20.10
C CYS A 213 7.84 6.67 -19.91
N LEU A 214 7.78 7.72 -19.09
CA LEU A 214 6.61 8.57 -18.86
C LEU A 214 6.65 9.89 -19.65
N ALA A 215 7.60 10.08 -20.56
CA ALA A 215 7.70 11.30 -21.36
C ALA A 215 6.41 11.50 -22.18
N GLY A 216 5.87 12.72 -22.17
CA GLY A 216 4.65 13.08 -22.89
C GLY A 216 3.34 12.64 -22.23
N LEU A 217 3.38 11.99 -21.07
CA LEU A 217 2.18 11.56 -20.35
C LEU A 217 1.33 12.76 -19.90
N ASP A 218 0.01 12.69 -20.10
CA ASP A 218 -0.91 13.63 -19.46
C ASP A 218 -1.09 13.25 -17.98
N TRP A 219 -0.61 14.13 -17.10
CA TRP A 219 -0.62 13.90 -15.66
C TRP A 219 -1.94 14.27 -14.97
N SER A 220 -2.95 14.72 -15.71
CA SER A 220 -4.28 14.98 -15.16
C SER A 220 -4.80 13.73 -14.41
N ASN A 221 -5.15 13.90 -13.13
CA ASN A 221 -5.70 12.84 -12.28
C ASN A 221 -4.76 11.66 -11.96
N ILE A 222 -3.45 11.82 -12.16
CA ILE A 222 -2.44 10.82 -11.83
C ILE A 222 -1.27 11.48 -11.07
N VAL A 223 -0.69 10.75 -10.12
CA VAL A 223 0.61 11.11 -9.53
C VAL A 223 1.53 9.90 -9.49
N ALA A 224 2.83 10.13 -9.67
CA ALA A 224 3.85 9.22 -9.18
C ALA A 224 4.04 9.47 -7.69
N ALA A 225 4.08 8.44 -6.83
CA ALA A 225 4.22 8.65 -5.40
C ALA A 225 5.03 7.55 -4.71
N GLY A 226 5.47 7.80 -3.48
CA GLY A 226 6.30 6.84 -2.75
C GLY A 226 7.76 6.93 -3.18
N SER A 227 8.40 5.77 -3.36
CA SER A 227 9.81 5.74 -3.73
C SER A 227 10.12 6.27 -5.13
N SER A 228 9.16 6.17 -6.06
CA SER A 228 9.33 6.66 -7.44
C SER A 228 9.43 8.19 -7.47
N ALA A 229 8.70 8.89 -6.59
CA ALA A 229 8.77 10.34 -6.45
C ALA A 229 9.87 10.81 -5.48
N LEU A 230 10.15 10.04 -4.41
CA LEU A 230 11.17 10.38 -3.42
C LEU A 230 12.60 10.23 -3.96
N SER A 231 12.93 9.14 -4.65
CA SER A 231 14.33 8.86 -5.03
C SER A 231 14.94 9.95 -5.93
N PRO A 232 14.19 10.54 -6.89
CA PRO A 232 14.65 11.69 -7.67
C PRO A 232 14.77 12.99 -6.88
N LEU A 233 14.04 13.12 -5.76
CA LEU A 233 14.05 14.29 -4.90
C LEU A 233 15.28 14.37 -4.01
N LEU A 234 15.78 13.23 -3.52
CA LEU A 234 16.85 13.19 -2.54
C LEU A 234 18.20 13.61 -3.13
N ALA A 235 18.93 14.43 -2.37
CA ALA A 235 20.34 14.72 -2.63
C ALA A 235 21.16 13.43 -2.76
N TYR A 236 22.17 13.43 -3.65
CA TYR A 236 23.02 12.26 -3.83
C TYR A 236 23.78 11.92 -2.53
N ALA A 237 23.81 10.64 -2.18
CA ALA A 237 24.56 10.17 -1.04
C ALA A 237 26.05 10.02 -1.36
N GLY A 238 26.89 10.85 -0.73
CA GLY A 238 28.36 10.78 -0.82
C GLY A 238 28.96 11.66 -1.91
N ASP A 239 30.26 11.49 -2.14
CA ASP A 239 30.97 12.14 -3.24
C ASP A 239 30.44 11.58 -4.56
N TYR A 240 29.75 12.44 -5.30
CA TYR A 240 29.44 12.28 -6.71
C TYR A 240 30.73 11.80 -7.40
N PRO A 241 30.78 10.62 -8.03
CA PRO A 241 31.96 10.30 -8.80
C PRO A 241 31.99 11.30 -9.95
N ASP A 242 33.04 12.14 -10.01
CA ASP A 242 33.29 13.13 -11.07
C ASP A 242 33.16 12.52 -12.50
N SER A 243 33.16 11.19 -12.60
CA SER A 243 32.91 10.40 -13.81
C SER A 243 31.51 10.48 -14.42
N LEU A 244 30.54 11.21 -13.82
CA LEU A 244 29.24 11.46 -14.47
C LEU A 244 29.29 12.63 -15.49
N GLU A 245 30.41 13.34 -15.59
CA GLU A 245 30.69 14.33 -16.66
C GLU A 245 31.56 13.75 -17.78
N GLU A 246 32.14 12.55 -17.59
CA GLU A 246 32.84 11.86 -18.66
C GLU A 246 31.82 11.34 -19.69
N PRO A 247 32.10 11.42 -21.00
CA PRO A 247 31.24 10.84 -22.02
C PRO A 247 31.23 9.32 -21.88
N ALA A 248 30.34 8.81 -21.04
CA ALA A 248 30.03 7.39 -20.93
C ALA A 248 29.08 6.98 -22.07
N VAL A 249 29.09 5.69 -22.39
CA VAL A 249 28.18 5.09 -23.38
C VAL A 249 26.71 5.14 -22.90
N GLU A 250 26.48 5.32 -21.60
CA GLU A 250 25.17 5.35 -20.93
C GLU A 250 25.01 6.66 -20.15
N ASP A 251 23.77 7.16 -20.01
CA ASP A 251 23.49 8.36 -19.21
C ASP A 251 23.91 8.09 -17.75
N PRO A 252 24.86 8.86 -17.20
CA PRO A 252 25.39 8.56 -15.88
C PRO A 252 24.36 8.68 -14.74
N LEU A 253 23.32 9.50 -14.89
CA LEU A 253 22.21 9.57 -13.93
C LEU A 253 21.32 8.32 -14.01
N GLU A 254 21.10 7.79 -15.20
CA GLU A 254 20.39 6.53 -15.37
C GLU A 254 21.17 5.39 -14.69
N THR A 255 22.48 5.32 -14.92
CA THR A 255 23.38 4.36 -14.24
C THR A 255 23.31 4.51 -12.72
N TYR A 256 23.31 5.74 -12.20
CA TYR A 256 23.16 6.00 -10.76
C TYR A 256 21.91 5.31 -10.19
N TYR A 257 20.74 5.53 -10.81
CA TYR A 257 19.49 4.93 -10.33
C TYR A 257 19.41 3.42 -10.57
N GLN A 258 20.11 2.89 -11.57
CA GLN A 258 20.24 1.44 -11.75
C GLN A 258 20.98 0.78 -10.57
N TYR A 259 21.88 1.49 -9.88
CA TYR A 259 22.57 0.96 -8.70
C TYR A 259 21.82 1.29 -7.39
N THR A 260 21.45 2.55 -7.18
CA THR A 260 20.89 3.02 -5.90
C THR A 260 19.42 2.67 -5.73
N ALA A 261 18.70 2.49 -6.84
CA ALA A 261 17.30 2.17 -6.87
C ALA A 261 17.00 0.92 -7.70
N CYS A 262 17.96 -0.02 -7.80
CA CYS A 262 17.94 -1.17 -8.72
C CYS A 262 16.67 -2.04 -8.67
N SER A 263 15.91 -2.01 -7.59
CA SER A 263 14.69 -2.80 -7.44
C SER A 263 13.46 -1.96 -7.14
N SER A 264 13.49 -0.68 -7.53
CA SER A 264 12.34 0.21 -7.39
C SER A 264 11.54 0.18 -8.68
N ASP A 265 10.24 -0.01 -8.51
CA ASP A 265 9.24 0.16 -9.55
C ASP A 265 8.81 1.63 -9.65
N ILE A 266 8.05 1.95 -10.68
CA ILE A 266 7.44 3.27 -10.89
C ILE A 266 5.98 3.18 -10.45
N ASP A 267 5.70 3.57 -9.21
CA ASP A 267 4.36 3.54 -8.64
C ASP A 267 3.55 4.78 -9.05
N LEU A 268 2.40 4.55 -9.69
CA LEU A 268 1.42 5.55 -10.13
C LEU A 268 0.08 5.34 -9.40
N PHE A 269 -0.55 6.46 -9.04
CA PHE A 269 -1.80 6.51 -8.30
C PHE A 269 -2.81 7.37 -9.06
N ILE A 270 -4.03 6.86 -9.23
CA ILE A 270 -5.12 7.57 -9.90
C ILE A 270 -6.01 8.20 -8.84
N TYR A 271 -6.38 9.47 -9.03
CA TYR A 271 -7.25 10.20 -8.11
C TYR A 271 -8.32 11.02 -8.84
N GLY A 272 -9.46 11.24 -8.19
CA GLY A 272 -10.53 12.09 -8.69
C GLY A 272 -11.29 11.56 -9.91
N LEU A 273 -11.12 10.27 -10.25
CA LEU A 273 -11.83 9.60 -11.36
C LEU A 273 -12.77 8.53 -10.84
N ASP A 274 -13.84 8.26 -11.60
CA ASP A 274 -14.64 7.06 -11.45
C ASP A 274 -13.98 5.85 -12.13
N GLU A 275 -14.58 4.66 -11.99
CA GLU A 275 -14.01 3.42 -12.53
C GLU A 275 -13.87 3.45 -14.06
N GLU A 276 -14.82 4.04 -14.79
CA GLU A 276 -14.80 4.03 -16.25
C GLU A 276 -13.71 4.97 -16.78
N ALA A 277 -13.64 6.19 -16.23
CA ALA A 277 -12.60 7.16 -16.56
C ALA A 277 -11.21 6.64 -16.17
N ALA A 278 -11.08 5.98 -15.02
CA ALA A 278 -9.81 5.39 -14.59
C ALA A 278 -9.35 4.25 -15.51
N MET A 279 -10.26 3.40 -16.03
CA MET A 279 -9.90 2.39 -17.03
C MET A 279 -9.35 3.03 -18.31
N LYS A 280 -10.00 4.09 -18.81
CA LYS A 280 -9.52 4.84 -19.98
C LYS A 280 -8.14 5.42 -19.71
N LYS A 281 -7.93 5.99 -18.52
CA LYS A 281 -6.64 6.54 -18.11
C LYS A 281 -5.54 5.50 -18.05
N ILE A 282 -5.82 4.28 -17.56
CA ILE A 282 -4.87 3.17 -17.55
C ILE A 282 -4.42 2.80 -18.96
N VAL A 283 -5.34 2.75 -19.94
CA VAL A 283 -5.00 2.46 -21.34
C VAL A 283 -4.13 3.56 -21.95
N GLU A 284 -4.43 4.83 -21.65
CA GLU A 284 -3.63 5.98 -22.09
C GLU A 284 -2.20 5.96 -21.50
N ILE A 285 -2.08 5.66 -20.19
CA ILE A 285 -0.78 5.50 -19.53
C ILE A 285 0.00 4.36 -20.20
N GLU A 286 -0.66 3.22 -20.47
CA GLU A 286 -0.02 2.07 -21.11
C GLU A 286 0.53 2.42 -22.49
N ALA A 287 -0.29 3.06 -23.33
CA ALA A 287 0.10 3.47 -24.68
C ALA A 287 1.36 4.35 -24.65
N THR A 288 1.36 5.39 -23.80
CA THR A 288 2.52 6.29 -23.61
C THR A 288 3.76 5.52 -23.15
N VAL A 289 3.61 4.66 -22.14
CA VAL A 289 4.72 3.85 -21.60
C VAL A 289 5.30 2.92 -22.66
N ARG A 290 4.45 2.24 -23.44
CA ARG A 290 4.89 1.27 -24.45
C ARG A 290 5.54 1.93 -25.64
N GLU A 291 5.02 3.07 -26.08
CA GLU A 291 5.63 3.88 -27.14
C GLU A 291 7.06 4.28 -26.76
N ASN A 292 7.24 4.83 -25.55
CA ASN A 292 8.56 5.21 -25.04
C ASN A 292 9.49 4.00 -24.82
N GLN A 293 8.93 2.82 -24.52
CA GLN A 293 9.66 1.55 -24.45
C GLN A 293 9.96 0.93 -25.83
N ARG A 294 9.53 1.59 -26.93
CA ARG A 294 9.67 1.14 -28.33
C ARG A 294 8.97 -0.20 -28.59
N LEU A 295 7.81 -0.39 -27.99
CA LEU A 295 6.97 -1.56 -28.20
C LEU A 295 5.82 -1.24 -29.16
N PRO A 296 5.49 -2.15 -30.10
CA PRO A 296 4.27 -2.03 -30.90
C PRO A 296 3.01 -1.96 -30.01
N PRO A 297 1.97 -1.21 -30.42
CA PRO A 297 0.69 -1.20 -29.72
C PRO A 297 0.15 -2.62 -29.50
N GLY A 298 -0.31 -2.91 -28.29
CA GLY A 298 -0.86 -4.22 -27.94
C GLY A 298 0.16 -5.35 -27.77
N SER A 299 1.47 -5.09 -27.77
CA SER A 299 2.49 -6.14 -27.54
C SER A 299 3.05 -6.17 -26.11
N GLY A 300 2.69 -5.21 -25.26
CA GLY A 300 3.18 -5.11 -23.88
C GLY A 300 2.62 -6.19 -22.97
N ILE A 301 3.45 -6.77 -22.11
CA ILE A 301 2.98 -7.70 -21.06
C ILE A 301 2.56 -6.90 -19.82
N THR A 302 1.33 -7.10 -19.38
CA THR A 302 0.77 -6.54 -18.15
C THR A 302 0.46 -7.67 -17.18
N LEU A 303 0.91 -7.50 -15.94
CA LEU A 303 0.57 -8.34 -14.79
C LEU A 303 -0.60 -7.70 -14.05
N ARG A 304 -1.64 -8.47 -13.75
CA ARG A 304 -2.72 -8.09 -12.83
C ARG A 304 -2.67 -8.96 -11.59
N THR A 305 -2.65 -8.30 -10.44
CA THR A 305 -2.91 -8.92 -9.13
C THR A 305 -4.22 -8.36 -8.56
N GLN A 306 -4.54 -8.70 -7.31
CA GLN A 306 -5.73 -8.18 -6.65
C GLN A 306 -5.68 -6.65 -6.48
N ASN A 307 -4.49 -6.10 -6.21
CA ASN A 307 -4.34 -4.71 -5.79
C ASN A 307 -3.57 -3.82 -6.76
N ALA A 308 -3.02 -4.37 -7.84
CA ALA A 308 -2.20 -3.63 -8.77
C ALA A 308 -2.28 -4.15 -10.21
N LEU A 309 -2.06 -3.23 -11.14
CA LEU A 309 -1.66 -3.52 -12.51
C LEU A 309 -0.21 -3.13 -12.69
N THR A 310 0.61 -4.03 -13.20
CA THR A 310 2.02 -3.77 -13.42
C THR A 310 2.38 -4.00 -14.89
N PHE A 311 2.75 -2.92 -15.58
CA PHE A 311 3.32 -2.96 -16.91
C PHE A 311 4.75 -3.49 -16.81
N ILE A 312 4.92 -4.74 -17.22
CA ILE A 312 6.22 -5.40 -17.17
C ILE A 312 7.13 -4.75 -18.22
N GLY A 313 8.26 -4.17 -17.81
CA GLY A 313 9.27 -3.64 -18.72
C GLY A 313 9.75 -4.73 -19.69
N PRO A 314 9.93 -4.42 -20.98
CA PRO A 314 10.26 -5.44 -21.99
C PRO A 314 11.62 -6.10 -21.76
N ARG A 315 12.59 -5.30 -21.34
CA ARG A 315 13.97 -5.67 -21.03
C ARG A 315 14.62 -4.52 -20.25
N TRP A 316 15.77 -4.81 -19.65
CA TRP A 316 16.65 -3.77 -19.13
C TRP A 316 16.96 -2.69 -20.19
N PRO A 317 16.97 -1.40 -19.81
CA PRO A 317 16.88 -0.87 -18.45
C PRO A 317 15.46 -0.37 -18.05
N TYR A 318 14.40 -0.78 -18.76
CA TYR A 318 13.06 -0.32 -18.44
C TYR A 318 12.51 -0.97 -17.18
N ARG A 319 12.21 -0.14 -16.17
CA ARG A 319 11.54 -0.55 -14.92
C ARG A 319 10.09 -0.95 -15.16
N HIS A 320 9.54 -1.68 -14.21
CA HIS A 320 8.11 -1.94 -14.17
C HIS A 320 7.36 -0.65 -13.79
N VAL A 321 6.25 -0.37 -14.47
CA VAL A 321 5.33 0.71 -14.10
C VAL A 321 4.12 0.08 -13.44
N GLN A 322 3.85 0.45 -12.19
CA GLN A 322 2.77 -0.12 -11.38
C GLN A 322 1.68 0.91 -11.14
N ILE A 323 0.44 0.53 -11.37
CA ILE A 323 -0.75 1.32 -11.06
C ILE A 323 -1.50 0.61 -9.93
N VAL A 324 -1.68 1.30 -8.81
CA VAL A 324 -2.46 0.80 -7.68
C VAL A 324 -3.95 0.80 -8.03
N LEU A 325 -4.64 -0.33 -7.84
CA LEU A 325 -6.07 -0.50 -8.19
C LEU A 325 -7.02 0.06 -7.13
N ARG A 326 -6.66 1.20 -6.54
CA ARG A 326 -7.52 1.98 -5.65
C ARG A 326 -7.75 3.35 -6.27
N LEU A 327 -9.00 3.80 -6.26
CA LEU A 327 -9.35 5.16 -6.65
C LEU A 327 -9.32 6.05 -5.43
N TYR A 328 -8.49 7.07 -5.49
CA TYR A 328 -8.39 8.09 -4.45
C TYR A 328 -9.24 9.31 -4.84
N LYS A 329 -9.62 10.12 -3.87
CA LYS A 329 -10.31 11.40 -4.09
C LYS A 329 -9.33 12.50 -4.49
N SER A 330 -8.13 12.50 -3.92
CA SER A 330 -7.14 13.54 -4.13
C SER A 330 -5.70 13.09 -3.81
N ILE A 331 -4.72 13.94 -4.15
CA ILE A 331 -3.31 13.75 -3.78
C ILE A 331 -3.15 13.71 -2.24
N SER A 332 -3.93 14.52 -1.52
CA SER A 332 -3.98 14.48 -0.06
C SER A 332 -4.33 13.08 0.47
N GLU A 333 -5.36 12.43 -0.08
CA GLU A 333 -5.73 11.07 0.33
C GLU A 333 -4.61 10.06 0.01
N VAL A 334 -3.99 10.17 -1.17
CA VAL A 334 -2.87 9.32 -1.59
C VAL A 334 -1.75 9.38 -0.55
N LEU A 335 -1.24 10.58 -0.23
CA LEU A 335 -0.10 10.73 0.70
C LEU A 335 -0.47 10.41 2.15
N THR A 336 -1.69 10.74 2.55
CA THR A 336 -2.23 10.38 3.86
C THR A 336 -2.28 8.86 4.05
N GLY A 337 -2.43 8.08 2.98
CA GLY A 337 -2.46 6.61 3.01
C GLY A 337 -1.10 5.93 3.27
N PHE A 338 0.04 6.61 3.12
CA PHE A 338 1.36 5.97 3.26
C PHE A 338 1.70 5.56 4.69
N ASP A 339 2.43 4.45 4.83
CA ASP A 339 2.90 3.89 6.09
C ASP A 339 4.18 4.55 6.61
N VAL A 340 5.18 4.73 5.74
CA VAL A 340 6.50 5.29 6.09
C VAL A 340 6.57 6.78 5.74
N ASP A 341 7.06 7.59 6.67
CA ASP A 341 7.05 9.06 6.57
C ASP A 341 7.80 9.59 5.34
N CYS A 342 9.05 9.21 5.11
CA CYS A 342 9.81 9.72 3.99
C CYS A 342 9.24 9.31 2.62
N ALA A 343 8.41 8.26 2.57
CA ALA A 343 7.72 7.86 1.35
C ALA A 343 6.57 8.81 0.96
N CYS A 344 6.21 9.78 1.80
CA CYS A 344 5.12 10.72 1.55
C CYS A 344 5.55 11.82 0.59
N VAL A 345 5.83 11.43 -0.65
CA VAL A 345 6.19 12.33 -1.75
C VAL A 345 5.36 11.95 -2.96
N ALA A 346 4.81 12.94 -3.65
CA ALA A 346 4.06 12.78 -4.89
C ALA A 346 4.54 13.79 -5.94
N PHE A 347 4.51 13.39 -7.20
CA PHE A 347 4.79 14.22 -8.36
C PHE A 347 3.64 14.11 -9.36
N ASP A 348 3.07 15.26 -9.74
CA ASP A 348 1.93 15.38 -10.67
C ASP A 348 2.34 15.79 -12.09
N GLY A 349 3.62 15.60 -12.45
CA GLY A 349 4.16 16.08 -13.72
C GLY A 349 4.56 17.56 -13.74
N ARG A 350 4.19 18.35 -12.73
CA ARG A 350 4.49 19.80 -12.67
C ARG A 350 5.05 20.26 -11.33
N LYS A 351 4.62 19.63 -10.25
CA LYS A 351 4.89 20.00 -8.87
C LYS A 351 5.18 18.76 -8.05
N VAL A 352 6.08 18.92 -7.10
CA VAL A 352 6.40 17.90 -6.10
C VAL A 352 5.73 18.29 -4.80
N TYR A 353 4.91 17.39 -4.27
CA TYR A 353 4.23 17.54 -2.99
C TYR A 353 4.78 16.55 -1.98
N THR A 354 4.77 16.96 -0.73
CA THR A 354 4.93 16.11 0.44
C THR A 354 3.90 16.52 1.50
N ASN A 355 3.98 15.97 2.70
CA ASN A 355 3.19 16.40 3.86
C ASN A 355 4.15 16.73 5.02
N PRO A 356 3.69 17.32 6.14
CA PRO A 356 4.55 17.68 7.26
C PRO A 356 5.44 16.55 7.79
N ARG A 357 4.95 15.30 7.81
CA ARG A 357 5.78 14.14 8.21
C ARG A 357 6.83 13.74 7.18
N GLY A 358 6.53 13.85 5.89
CA GLY A 358 7.52 13.71 4.84
C GLY A 358 8.61 14.79 4.93
N VAL A 359 8.25 16.06 5.13
CA VAL A 359 9.21 17.15 5.38
C VAL A 359 10.11 16.83 6.58
N ALA A 360 9.49 16.48 7.72
CA ALA A 360 10.23 16.17 8.93
C ALA A 360 11.18 14.98 8.73
N ALA A 361 10.73 13.92 8.06
CA ALA A 361 11.55 12.74 7.82
C ALA A 361 12.73 13.02 6.88
N ILE A 362 12.52 13.82 5.83
CA ILE A 362 13.58 14.22 4.89
C ILE A 362 14.59 15.15 5.58
N GLN A 363 14.15 16.19 6.28
CA GLN A 363 15.06 17.10 6.99
C GLN A 363 15.85 16.37 8.08
N THR A 364 15.20 15.50 8.85
CA THR A 364 15.88 14.78 9.94
C THR A 364 16.64 13.54 9.49
N GLN A 365 16.40 13.09 8.26
CA GLN A 365 16.84 11.79 7.74
C GLN A 365 16.41 10.64 8.66
N THR A 366 15.19 10.72 9.20
CA THR A 366 14.63 9.79 10.19
C THR A 366 13.15 9.53 9.93
N ASN A 367 12.75 8.26 9.85
CA ASN A 367 11.34 7.86 9.86
C ASN A 367 10.85 7.66 11.29
N LEU A 368 9.71 8.23 11.67
CA LEU A 368 9.10 7.96 12.96
C LEU A 368 8.29 6.66 12.88
N ILE A 369 8.49 5.77 13.85
CA ILE A 369 7.71 4.54 13.94
C ILE A 369 6.35 4.87 14.54
N ASP A 370 5.35 4.92 13.67
CA ASP A 370 3.93 5.03 14.03
C ASP A 370 3.22 3.68 13.79
N LEU A 371 2.90 2.97 14.87
CA LEU A 371 2.24 1.67 14.80
C LEU A 371 0.79 1.79 14.30
N THR A 372 0.19 2.99 14.39
CA THR A 372 -1.11 3.29 13.77
C THR A 372 -1.03 3.41 12.25
N ARG A 373 0.11 3.13 11.62
CA ARG A 373 0.26 3.05 10.16
C ARG A 373 0.94 1.77 9.70
N ARG A 374 1.19 0.83 10.63
CA ARG A 374 2.00 -0.36 10.39
C ARG A 374 1.33 -1.26 9.34
N SER A 375 1.93 -1.30 8.16
CA SER A 375 1.61 -2.24 7.08
C SER A 375 2.21 -3.63 7.31
N PRO A 376 1.74 -4.67 6.59
CA PRO A 376 2.34 -6.01 6.63
C PRO A 376 3.82 -6.05 6.22
N SER A 377 4.31 -5.02 5.52
CA SER A 377 5.69 -4.90 5.06
C SER A 377 6.45 -3.74 5.69
N TYR A 378 5.90 -3.16 6.76
CA TYR A 378 6.40 -1.93 7.37
C TYR A 378 7.86 -2.06 7.81
N GLU A 379 8.23 -3.15 8.46
CA GLU A 379 9.60 -3.40 8.91
C GLU A 379 10.57 -3.50 7.72
N ASN A 380 10.18 -4.19 6.65
CA ASN A 380 10.95 -4.31 5.42
C ASN A 380 11.09 -2.94 4.72
N ARG A 381 10.05 -2.11 4.75
CA ARG A 381 10.06 -0.76 4.18
C ARG A 381 10.95 0.17 4.97
N LEU A 382 10.90 0.16 6.30
CA LEU A 382 11.83 0.90 7.15
C LEU A 382 13.30 0.52 6.85
N TYR A 383 13.58 -0.77 6.71
CA TYR A 383 14.91 -1.23 6.31
C TYR A 383 15.31 -0.76 4.89
N LYS A 384 14.40 -0.84 3.91
CA LYS A 384 14.63 -0.33 2.55
C LYS A 384 15.00 1.15 2.58
N TYR A 385 14.24 1.99 3.30
CA TYR A 385 14.53 3.43 3.39
C TYR A 385 15.79 3.72 4.22
N ARG A 386 16.17 2.82 5.13
CA ARG A 386 17.49 2.89 5.77
C ARG A 386 18.65 2.78 4.81
N MET A 387 18.52 1.98 3.76
CA MET A 387 19.54 1.90 2.72
C MET A 387 19.56 3.13 1.82
N ARG A 388 18.57 4.02 1.96
CA ARG A 388 18.43 5.29 1.22
C ARG A 388 18.66 6.52 2.10
N GLY A 389 19.35 6.35 3.23
CA GLY A 389 19.74 7.48 4.07
C GLY A 389 18.72 7.89 5.13
N PHE A 390 17.85 6.98 5.60
CA PHE A 390 16.91 7.26 6.70
C PHE A 390 17.06 6.29 7.88
N ASP A 391 17.39 6.74 9.08
CA ASP A 391 17.21 5.86 10.25
C ASP A 391 15.74 5.79 10.68
N ALA A 392 15.45 4.93 11.66
CA ALA A 392 14.12 4.83 12.24
C ALA A 392 14.17 5.28 13.70
N TYR A 393 13.10 5.92 14.19
CA TYR A 393 13.00 6.35 15.58
C TYR A 393 11.71 5.83 16.21
N TRP A 394 11.82 5.24 17.40
CA TRP A 394 10.66 4.83 18.17
C TRP A 394 10.79 5.31 19.61
N GLY A 395 10.00 6.31 20.00
CA GLY A 395 10.11 6.93 21.32
C GLY A 395 9.88 5.95 22.49
N ARG A 396 9.09 4.89 22.26
CA ARG A 396 8.84 3.82 23.24
C ARG A 396 9.92 2.74 23.27
N LEU A 397 10.97 2.83 22.45
CA LEU A 397 12.07 1.87 22.47
C LEU A 397 12.80 1.88 23.81
N ASP A 398 12.79 0.76 24.51
CA ASP A 398 13.63 0.50 25.67
C ASP A 398 14.68 -0.56 25.32
N ARG A 399 15.93 -0.13 25.20
CA ARG A 399 17.05 -1.05 24.89
C ARG A 399 17.43 -1.94 26.06
N SER A 400 17.13 -1.54 27.31
CA SER A 400 17.45 -2.34 28.50
C SER A 400 16.62 -3.61 28.63
N ARG A 401 15.46 -3.63 27.95
CA ARG A 401 14.55 -4.77 27.91
C ARG A 401 14.84 -5.74 26.77
N ILE A 402 15.79 -5.43 25.90
CA ILE A 402 16.11 -6.31 24.77
C ILE A 402 16.73 -7.60 25.32
N ASP A 403 16.13 -8.73 24.95
CA ASP A 403 16.68 -10.03 25.32
C ASP A 403 17.92 -10.34 24.46
N GLU A 404 19.10 -10.09 25.01
CA GLU A 404 20.38 -10.40 24.35
C GLU A 404 20.64 -11.92 24.23
N SER A 405 19.91 -12.75 24.99
CA SER A 405 20.03 -14.21 25.00
C SER A 405 19.04 -14.94 24.07
N SER A 406 17.99 -14.24 23.65
CA SER A 406 16.91 -14.77 22.82
C SER A 406 17.38 -15.16 21.41
N ASP A 407 16.77 -16.22 20.87
CA ASP A 407 16.86 -16.62 19.45
C ASP A 407 16.30 -15.56 18.48
N THR A 408 15.91 -14.37 18.96
CA THR A 408 15.68 -13.13 18.18
C THR A 408 16.70 -12.93 17.07
N TYR A 409 17.93 -13.37 17.31
CA TYR A 409 19.05 -13.23 16.39
C TYR A 409 19.30 -14.46 15.50
N GLN A 410 18.68 -15.62 15.79
CA GLN A 410 18.85 -16.86 15.04
C GLN A 410 17.72 -17.07 14.01
N GLU A 411 16.49 -16.64 14.30
CA GLU A 411 15.32 -16.78 13.43
C GLU A 411 15.08 -15.56 12.50
N GLY A 412 16.16 -14.98 11.99
CA GLY A 412 16.23 -13.59 11.50
C GLY A 412 15.20 -13.10 10.48
N TRP A 413 14.61 -14.00 9.69
CA TRP A 413 13.62 -13.65 8.64
C TRP A 413 12.18 -14.07 8.97
N SER A 414 11.94 -14.92 9.97
CA SER A 414 10.59 -15.26 10.42
C SER A 414 10.05 -14.29 11.48
N SER A 415 10.94 -13.55 12.15
CA SER A 415 10.61 -12.57 13.19
C SER A 415 9.74 -11.40 12.68
N LYS A 416 8.94 -10.79 13.55
CA LYS A 416 8.13 -9.60 13.22
C LYS A 416 8.37 -8.46 14.21
N GLY A 417 7.89 -7.28 13.88
CA GLY A 417 7.93 -6.13 14.77
C GLY A 417 9.35 -5.67 15.10
N LEU A 418 9.55 -5.29 16.37
CA LEU A 418 10.83 -4.81 16.88
C LEU A 418 11.96 -5.84 16.71
N SER A 419 11.66 -7.14 16.87
CA SER A 419 12.66 -8.21 16.72
C SER A 419 13.28 -8.21 15.32
N ARG A 420 12.44 -8.06 14.28
CA ARG A 420 12.89 -7.94 12.89
C ARG A 420 13.73 -6.69 12.65
N LEU A 421 13.37 -5.56 13.25
CA LEU A 421 14.15 -4.32 13.14
C LEU A 421 15.51 -4.40 13.84
N LEU A 422 15.59 -5.08 14.99
CA LEU A 422 16.86 -5.32 15.69
C LEU A 422 17.77 -6.28 14.91
N PHE A 423 17.19 -7.32 14.30
CA PHE A 423 17.91 -8.19 13.37
C PHE A 423 18.52 -7.39 12.21
N PHE A 424 17.72 -6.52 11.57
CA PHE A 424 18.20 -5.64 10.51
C PHE A 424 19.29 -4.67 10.97
N GLU A 425 19.15 -4.06 12.16
CA GLU A 425 20.18 -3.20 12.75
C GLU A 425 21.50 -3.96 12.91
N ARG A 426 21.48 -5.19 13.44
CA ARG A 426 22.68 -6.04 13.56
C ARG A 426 23.29 -6.42 12.21
N LEU A 427 22.45 -6.68 11.20
CA LEU A 427 22.90 -6.99 9.85
C LEU A 427 23.74 -5.85 9.26
N LEU A 428 23.32 -4.61 9.51
CA LEU A 428 24.04 -3.40 9.08
C LEU A 428 25.37 -3.20 9.81
N TYR A 429 25.49 -3.65 11.06
CA TYR A 429 26.76 -3.58 11.80
C TYR A 429 27.76 -4.66 11.40
N THR A 430 27.29 -5.86 11.08
CA THR A 430 28.14 -7.03 10.79
C THR A 430 28.70 -7.02 9.37
N HIS A 431 28.01 -6.37 8.43
CA HIS A 431 28.39 -6.32 7.03
C HIS A 431 28.30 -4.87 6.57
N GLN A 432 29.32 -4.36 5.87
CA GLN A 432 29.46 -2.96 5.42
C GLN A 432 28.31 -2.47 4.48
N GLY A 433 27.09 -2.35 5.01
CA GLY A 433 26.02 -1.44 4.61
C GLY A 433 25.56 -1.36 3.15
N SER A 434 25.89 -2.28 2.24
CA SER A 434 25.49 -2.15 0.82
C SER A 434 24.15 -2.83 0.50
N TYR A 435 23.30 -2.15 -0.28
CA TYR A 435 22.00 -2.67 -0.73
C TYR A 435 22.13 -3.93 -1.61
N ALA A 436 23.22 -4.02 -2.40
CA ALA A 436 23.57 -5.22 -3.14
C ALA A 436 23.89 -6.41 -2.21
N HIS A 437 24.43 -6.15 -1.01
CA HIS A 437 24.70 -7.18 -0.02
C HIS A 437 23.41 -7.69 0.66
N PHE A 438 22.44 -6.81 0.94
CA PHE A 438 21.10 -7.23 1.39
C PHE A 438 20.46 -8.23 0.42
N ASN A 439 20.49 -7.93 -0.89
CA ASN A 439 19.99 -8.86 -1.90
C ASN A 439 20.79 -10.19 -1.90
N ARG A 440 22.13 -10.16 -1.76
CA ARG A 440 22.95 -11.39 -1.67
C ARG A 440 22.66 -12.23 -0.42
N LEU A 441 22.48 -11.62 0.75
CA LEU A 441 22.09 -12.30 1.99
C LEU A 441 20.69 -12.91 1.87
N ARG A 442 19.73 -12.13 1.35
CA ARG A 442 18.37 -12.60 1.04
C ARG A 442 18.39 -13.82 0.12
N HIS A 443 19.30 -13.87 -0.85
CA HIS A 443 19.50 -15.05 -1.70
C HIS A 443 20.20 -16.20 -0.96
N ARG A 444 21.22 -15.96 -0.12
CA ARG A 444 21.86 -17.03 0.69
C ARG A 444 20.91 -17.71 1.66
N PHE A 445 20.02 -16.97 2.32
CA PHE A 445 19.04 -17.54 3.24
C PHE A 445 17.83 -18.19 2.53
N LYS A 446 17.63 -17.91 1.24
CA LYS A 446 16.75 -18.70 0.35
C LYS A 446 17.41 -20.00 -0.13
N ASN A 447 18.73 -19.99 -0.30
CA ASN A 447 19.48 -21.13 -0.85
C ASN A 447 19.81 -22.22 0.19
N THR A 448 19.45 -22.05 1.46
CA THR A 448 19.46 -23.16 2.43
C THR A 448 18.41 -24.23 2.11
N ASP A 449 17.47 -23.97 1.18
CA ASP A 449 16.55 -24.95 0.61
C ASP A 449 16.99 -25.50 -0.77
N ASP A 450 18.11 -25.02 -1.34
CA ASP A 450 18.64 -25.51 -2.64
C ASP A 450 19.39 -26.85 -2.51
N VAL A 451 19.40 -27.45 -1.31
CA VAL A 451 19.75 -28.87 -1.10
C VAL A 451 18.51 -29.64 -0.67
N ALA A 452 17.45 -29.59 -1.46
CA ALA A 452 16.31 -30.49 -1.31
C ALA A 452 15.69 -30.83 -2.67
N GLU A 453 16.41 -31.65 -3.42
CA GLU A 453 15.86 -32.54 -4.46
C GLU A 453 15.00 -33.67 -3.83
N SER A 454 14.36 -33.41 -2.69
CA SER A 454 13.49 -34.34 -1.99
C SER A 454 12.29 -33.56 -1.46
N GLY A 455 11.11 -33.96 -1.92
CA GLY A 455 9.84 -33.31 -1.61
C GLY A 455 9.60 -33.12 -0.12
N ASN A 456 8.82 -32.08 0.19
CA ASN A 456 8.43 -31.55 1.50
C ASN A 456 9.40 -30.56 2.15
N ALA A 457 9.39 -29.32 1.67
CA ALA A 457 9.63 -28.15 2.51
C ALA A 457 8.61 -27.05 2.18
N LYS A 458 7.76 -26.72 3.15
CA LYS A 458 6.76 -25.65 3.08
C LYS A 458 7.46 -24.31 3.28
N GLY A 459 7.94 -23.66 2.22
CA GLY A 459 8.48 -22.30 2.33
C GLY A 459 7.41 -21.31 2.79
N HIS A 460 7.75 -20.23 3.48
CA HIS A 460 6.84 -19.16 3.87
C HIS A 460 6.92 -18.00 2.86
N ALA A 461 5.78 -17.44 2.45
CA ALA A 461 5.75 -16.26 1.58
C ALA A 461 5.91 -15.01 2.44
N GLU A 462 7.00 -14.26 2.25
CA GLU A 462 7.25 -12.96 2.89
C GLU A 462 6.48 -11.82 2.21
N SER A 463 6.13 -10.79 2.98
CA SER A 463 5.45 -9.57 2.52
C SER A 463 6.38 -8.61 1.77
N ASP A 464 5.95 -8.13 0.60
CA ASP A 464 6.75 -7.26 -0.26
C ASP A 464 6.93 -5.83 0.27
N GLU A 465 8.05 -5.22 -0.12
CA GLU A 465 8.43 -3.83 0.11
C GLU A 465 7.41 -2.75 -0.35
N SER A 466 6.37 -3.10 -1.12
CA SER A 466 5.31 -2.19 -1.55
C SER A 466 4.05 -2.29 -0.66
N GLY A 467 3.79 -3.45 -0.05
CA GLY A 467 2.52 -3.75 0.64
C GLY A 467 1.35 -4.07 -0.31
N TYR A 468 1.55 -3.94 -1.63
CA TYR A 468 0.52 -4.13 -2.67
C TYR A 468 0.64 -5.47 -3.41
N THR A 469 1.79 -6.15 -3.29
CA THR A 469 2.11 -7.41 -3.99
C THR A 469 2.66 -8.45 -3.00
N ALA A 470 2.57 -9.74 -3.31
CA ALA A 470 3.17 -10.81 -2.50
C ALA A 470 4.49 -11.36 -3.11
N ILE A 471 4.88 -10.91 -4.30
CA ILE A 471 6.15 -11.25 -4.94
C ILE A 471 6.84 -10.02 -5.56
N LYS A 472 8.05 -9.73 -5.08
CA LYS A 472 8.95 -8.75 -5.70
C LYS A 472 9.32 -9.19 -7.11
N LEU A 473 8.95 -8.37 -8.09
CA LEU A 473 9.25 -8.63 -9.49
C LEU A 473 10.76 -8.53 -9.75
N PRO A 474 11.35 -9.50 -10.45
CA PRO A 474 12.76 -9.44 -10.77
C PRO A 474 13.04 -8.40 -11.85
N TYR A 475 14.12 -7.64 -11.67
CA TYR A 475 14.61 -6.63 -12.60
C TYR A 475 16.12 -6.76 -12.79
N GLY A 476 16.61 -6.43 -13.99
CA GLY A 476 18.05 -6.42 -14.32
C GLY A 476 18.34 -6.96 -15.72
N GLN A 477 19.60 -6.87 -16.16
CA GLN A 477 20.04 -7.20 -17.53
C GLN A 477 19.69 -8.62 -18.02
N ARG A 478 19.52 -9.57 -17.09
CA ARG A 478 19.16 -10.96 -17.40
C ARG A 478 17.66 -11.18 -17.60
N TYR A 479 16.84 -10.18 -17.28
CA TYR A 479 15.39 -10.29 -17.29
C TYR A 479 14.80 -9.58 -18.51
N THR A 480 13.98 -10.33 -19.25
CA THR A 480 13.01 -9.84 -20.23
C THR A 480 11.59 -10.06 -19.71
N ALA A 481 10.60 -9.40 -20.29
CA ALA A 481 9.20 -9.57 -19.89
C ALA A 481 8.75 -11.04 -19.89
N THR A 482 9.23 -11.84 -20.86
CA THR A 482 8.96 -13.30 -20.91
C THR A 482 9.56 -14.06 -19.74
N THR A 483 10.81 -13.73 -19.34
CA THR A 483 11.46 -14.38 -18.19
C THR A 483 10.84 -13.93 -16.86
N VAL A 484 10.39 -12.68 -16.74
CA VAL A 484 9.66 -12.18 -15.57
C VAL A 484 8.33 -12.93 -15.44
N ARG A 485 7.57 -13.04 -16.53
CA ARG A 485 6.33 -13.85 -16.57
C ARG A 485 6.58 -15.27 -16.10
N LYS A 486 7.62 -15.94 -16.63
CA LYS A 486 8.00 -17.30 -16.21
C LYS A 486 8.32 -17.35 -14.71
N TYR A 487 9.13 -16.42 -14.21
CA TYR A 487 9.51 -16.33 -12.80
C TYR A 487 8.28 -16.21 -11.88
N VAL A 488 7.36 -15.30 -12.21
CA VAL A 488 6.14 -15.07 -11.42
C VAL A 488 5.23 -16.30 -11.45
N SER A 489 5.03 -16.91 -12.63
CA SER A 489 4.21 -18.13 -12.76
C SER A 489 4.76 -19.31 -11.96
N GLU A 490 6.08 -19.42 -11.81
CA GLU A 490 6.74 -20.50 -11.08
C GLU A 490 6.79 -20.27 -9.56
N ARG A 491 6.92 -19.01 -9.12
CA ARG A 491 7.27 -18.68 -7.73
C ARG A 491 6.19 -17.92 -6.95
N SER A 492 5.27 -17.25 -7.64
CA SER A 492 4.20 -16.51 -6.97
C SER A 492 3.18 -17.45 -6.37
N ARG A 493 2.76 -17.15 -5.15
CA ARG A 493 1.60 -17.78 -4.50
C ARG A 493 0.35 -16.94 -4.61
N GLU A 494 0.51 -15.68 -4.98
CA GLU A 494 -0.59 -14.76 -5.23
C GLU A 494 -1.27 -15.14 -6.54
N GLN A 495 -2.59 -15.00 -6.55
CA GLN A 495 -3.36 -15.17 -7.77
C GLN A 495 -3.08 -13.98 -8.68
N HIS A 496 -2.79 -14.29 -9.95
CA HIS A 496 -2.38 -13.28 -10.90
C HIS A 496 -2.74 -13.71 -12.32
N VAL A 497 -2.81 -12.72 -13.20
CA VAL A 497 -3.10 -12.90 -14.62
C VAL A 497 -2.10 -12.09 -15.45
N PHE A 498 -1.67 -12.64 -16.58
CA PHE A 498 -0.83 -11.97 -17.55
C PHE A 498 -1.55 -11.84 -18.89
N GLY A 499 -1.42 -10.69 -19.55
CA GLY A 499 -1.93 -10.47 -20.89
C GLY A 499 -1.53 -9.10 -21.42
N THR A 500 -2.08 -8.70 -22.56
CA THR A 500 -2.06 -7.29 -22.95
C THR A 500 -2.93 -6.47 -22.01
N ILE A 501 -2.82 -5.14 -22.03
CA ILE A 501 -3.70 -4.30 -21.19
C ILE A 501 -5.18 -4.51 -21.52
N VAL A 502 -5.51 -4.72 -22.80
CA VAL A 502 -6.88 -5.00 -23.24
C VAL A 502 -7.35 -6.34 -22.67
N ASP A 503 -6.55 -7.40 -22.82
CA ASP A 503 -6.92 -8.73 -22.30
C ASP A 503 -7.15 -8.69 -20.79
N VAL A 504 -6.30 -7.97 -20.07
CA VAL A 504 -6.35 -7.86 -18.61
C VAL A 504 -7.55 -7.04 -18.13
N ILE A 505 -7.90 -5.96 -18.84
CA ILE A 505 -9.09 -5.14 -18.54
C ILE A 505 -10.37 -5.91 -18.87
N GLU A 506 -10.41 -6.62 -19.99
CA GLU A 506 -11.60 -7.35 -20.47
C GLU A 506 -11.79 -8.73 -19.84
N GLY A 507 -10.80 -9.24 -19.09
CA GLY A 507 -10.84 -10.58 -18.51
C GLY A 507 -10.56 -11.72 -19.50
N LYS A 508 -9.91 -11.41 -20.63
CA LYS A 508 -9.57 -12.35 -21.72
C LYS A 508 -8.14 -12.89 -21.65
N ALA A 509 -7.40 -12.52 -20.61
CA ALA A 509 -5.99 -12.82 -20.48
C ALA A 509 -5.71 -14.31 -20.14
N ASP A 510 -4.50 -14.78 -20.49
CA ASP A 510 -4.11 -16.19 -20.38
C ASP A 510 -4.24 -16.69 -18.93
N LEU A 511 -5.19 -17.59 -18.72
CA LEU A 511 -5.50 -18.13 -17.39
C LEU A 511 -4.58 -19.31 -17.05
N ASN A 512 -3.85 -19.20 -15.95
CA ASN A 512 -3.22 -20.37 -15.34
C ASN A 512 -4.27 -21.18 -14.56
N LYS A 513 -4.11 -22.51 -14.43
CA LYS A 513 -5.06 -23.40 -13.71
C LYS A 513 -5.29 -23.03 -12.23
N LYS A 514 -4.49 -22.11 -11.67
CA LYS A 514 -4.57 -21.60 -10.28
C LYS A 514 -5.16 -20.18 -10.17
N THR A 515 -5.69 -19.61 -11.25
CA THR A 515 -6.27 -18.25 -11.26
C THR A 515 -7.65 -18.26 -10.62
N ALA A 516 -7.93 -17.36 -9.66
CA ALA A 516 -9.29 -17.25 -9.10
C ALA A 516 -10.28 -16.59 -10.06
N GLU A 517 -11.53 -17.04 -9.95
CA GLU A 517 -12.69 -16.56 -10.71
C GLU A 517 -12.82 -15.03 -10.71
N HIS A 518 -12.54 -14.35 -9.59
CA HIS A 518 -12.66 -12.89 -9.50
C HIS A 518 -11.62 -12.12 -10.34
N LEU A 519 -10.47 -12.72 -10.66
CA LEU A 519 -9.47 -12.13 -11.58
C LEU A 519 -9.74 -12.47 -13.05
N GLN A 520 -10.63 -13.42 -13.33
CA GLN A 520 -11.10 -13.76 -14.68
C GLN A 520 -12.13 -12.75 -15.20
N CYS A 521 -12.71 -11.96 -14.29
CA CYS A 521 -13.69 -10.94 -14.62
C CYS A 521 -13.01 -9.65 -15.13
N ARG A 522 -13.80 -8.81 -15.81
CA ARG A 522 -13.43 -7.43 -16.16
C ARG A 522 -12.79 -6.72 -14.96
N LEU A 523 -11.78 -5.89 -15.20
CA LEU A 523 -11.09 -5.14 -14.15
C LEU A 523 -12.09 -4.39 -13.27
N LYS A 524 -11.94 -4.51 -11.95
CA LYS A 524 -12.68 -3.75 -10.95
C LYS A 524 -11.69 -3.04 -10.04
N PHE A 525 -12.04 -1.84 -9.59
CA PHE A 525 -11.24 -1.12 -8.60
C PHE A 525 -11.64 -1.57 -7.20
N ILE A 526 -10.71 -1.42 -6.26
CA ILE A 526 -10.97 -1.71 -4.85
C ILE A 526 -11.95 -0.66 -4.31
N LYS A 527 -13.15 -1.14 -3.95
CA LYS A 527 -14.20 -0.39 -3.25
C LYS A 527 -14.22 -0.76 -1.77
N ASP A 528 -13.06 -0.82 -1.12
CA ASP A 528 -13.03 -1.12 0.31
C ASP A 528 -13.54 0.06 1.13
N ASP A 529 -14.31 -0.25 2.17
CA ASP A 529 -14.72 0.68 3.23
C ASP A 529 -13.44 1.30 3.82
N PRO A 530 -13.22 2.61 3.64
CA PRO A 530 -11.96 3.21 4.05
C PRO A 530 -11.85 3.30 5.59
N GLY A 531 -12.91 2.95 6.35
CA GLY A 531 -12.86 2.72 7.79
C GLY A 531 -12.06 1.47 8.21
N ARG A 532 -11.97 0.43 7.36
CA ARG A 532 -11.04 -0.70 7.57
C ARG A 532 -9.57 -0.30 7.41
N GLN A 533 -9.31 0.83 6.76
CA GLN A 533 -7.99 1.40 6.50
C GLN A 533 -7.57 2.46 7.52
N MET A 534 -8.20 2.49 8.71
CA MET A 534 -7.82 3.42 9.80
C MET A 534 -6.33 3.36 10.21
N ILE A 535 -5.53 2.45 9.64
CA ILE A 535 -4.11 2.32 9.91
C ILE A 535 -3.33 2.05 8.61
N GLY A 536 -3.18 3.07 7.74
CA GLY A 536 -2.06 3.25 6.78
C GLY A 536 -1.58 2.11 5.87
N SER A 537 -2.38 1.07 5.66
CA SER A 537 -2.08 -0.09 4.84
C SER A 537 -3.35 -0.89 4.56
N PHE A 538 -3.35 -1.78 3.57
CA PHE A 538 -4.48 -2.67 3.31
C PHE A 538 -4.79 -3.63 4.48
N TYR A 539 -3.85 -3.84 5.42
CA TYR A 539 -3.98 -4.77 6.54
C TYR A 539 -3.16 -4.30 7.75
N PRO A 540 -3.66 -3.32 8.49
CA PRO A 540 -2.97 -2.89 9.68
C PRO A 540 -2.87 -3.94 10.77
N LEU A 541 -1.67 -4.10 11.32
CA LEU A 541 -1.46 -4.90 12.52
C LEU A 541 -1.58 -4.01 13.76
N THR A 542 -2.22 -4.51 14.82
CA THR A 542 -2.29 -3.82 16.11
C THR A 542 -0.89 -3.70 16.75
N GLU A 543 -0.76 -2.92 17.83
CA GLU A 543 0.47 -2.88 18.64
C GLU A 543 0.82 -4.25 19.21
N ASP A 544 -0.17 -5.15 19.32
CA ASP A 544 -0.01 -6.52 19.83
C ASP A 544 1.06 -7.27 19.03
N GLY A 545 2.02 -7.85 19.74
CA GLY A 545 3.11 -8.57 19.10
C GLY A 545 4.27 -7.70 18.62
N TRP A 546 4.22 -6.37 18.68
CA TRP A 546 5.35 -5.52 18.24
C TRP A 546 6.63 -5.83 19.01
N THR A 547 6.54 -6.02 20.33
CA THR A 547 7.70 -6.27 21.21
C THR A 547 7.82 -7.71 21.70
N ASN A 548 6.83 -8.57 21.42
CA ASN A 548 6.70 -9.90 22.05
C ASN A 548 7.94 -10.77 21.91
N ASP A 549 8.58 -10.71 20.74
CA ASP A 549 9.75 -11.54 20.46
C ASP A 549 11.05 -10.83 20.82
N ALA A 550 11.03 -9.50 21.06
CA ALA A 550 12.22 -8.67 21.25
C ALA A 550 12.56 -8.38 22.71
N TYR A 551 11.55 -8.25 23.57
CA TYR A 551 11.73 -7.90 24.97
C TYR A 551 11.71 -9.12 25.89
N VAL A 552 12.60 -9.11 26.89
CA VAL A 552 12.54 -10.03 28.03
C VAL A 552 11.17 -9.87 28.68
N LYS A 553 10.52 -11.00 28.97
CA LYS A 553 9.22 -11.05 29.62
C LYS A 553 9.28 -10.66 31.08
#